data_AF-A0A2N2KSR1-F1
#
_entry.id   AF-A0A2N2KSR1-F1
#
_cell.length_a   1.000
_cell.length_b   1.000
_cell.length_c   1.000
_cell.angle_alpha   90.00
_cell.angle_beta   90.00
_cell.angle_gamma   90.00
#
_symmetry.space_group_name_H-M   'P 1'
#
loop_
_entity.id
_entity.type
_entity.pdbx_description
1 polymer ?
#
loop_
_entity_poly.entity_id
_entity_poly.type
_entity_poly.pdbx_seq_one_letter_code
_entity_poly.pdbx_strand_id
1 'polypeptide(L)'
;MRQIIVAVVLLLSVCALSGAGYDTNDIHRSNYPIVAAEYYIDIDPGYGNATPISIVSGSNISFNIGVNTETLSMGTHRIYIRCQDANGDWGIPQSKMFVVQEKTQADPTPAITQ
;
A
#
# COMPACT_ATOMS: atom_id res chain seq x y z
N MET A 1 12.30 -11.88 -19.34
CA MET A 1 11.23 -10.89 -19.07
C MET A 1 10.69 -11.15 -17.67
N ARG A 2 11.14 -10.35 -16.70
CA ARG A 2 10.78 -10.48 -15.28
C ARG A 2 9.55 -9.61 -15.00
N GLN A 3 8.34 -10.15 -15.15
CA GLN A 3 7.15 -9.46 -14.66
C GLN A 3 6.55 -10.27 -13.52
N ILE A 4 6.79 -9.81 -12.29
CA ILE A 4 6.05 -10.23 -11.10
C ILE A 4 5.12 -9.07 -10.76
N ILE A 5 3.89 -9.13 -11.27
CA ILE A 5 2.82 -8.21 -10.89
C ILE A 5 2.34 -8.65 -9.52
N VAL A 6 2.78 -7.96 -8.47
CA VAL A 6 2.20 -8.16 -7.14
C VAL A 6 0.86 -7.44 -7.14
N ALA A 7 -0.23 -8.19 -7.35
CA ALA A 7 -1.59 -7.68 -7.14
C ALA A 7 -1.81 -7.55 -5.63
N VAL A 8 -1.54 -6.37 -5.08
CA VAL A 8 -1.83 -6.06 -3.68
C VAL A 8 -3.29 -5.64 -3.60
N VAL A 9 -4.19 -6.62 -3.48
CA VAL A 9 -5.56 -6.35 -3.04
C VAL A 9 -5.51 -6.13 -1.53
N LEU A 10 -5.31 -4.88 -1.14
CA LEU A 10 -5.38 -4.46 0.25
C LEU A 10 -6.79 -3.88 0.46
N LEU A 11 -7.68 -4.72 1.00
CA LEU A 11 -8.97 -4.30 1.56
C LEU A 11 -8.69 -3.48 2.82
N LEU A 12 -8.26 -2.24 2.62
CA LEU A 12 -7.99 -1.32 3.71
C LEU A 12 -9.30 -0.67 4.12
N SER A 13 -9.99 -1.35 5.03
CA SER A 13 -10.91 -0.68 5.92
C SER A 13 -10.10 0.29 6.78
N VAL A 14 -10.12 1.55 6.36
CA VAL A 14 -9.85 2.74 7.16
C VAL A 14 -8.38 3.18 7.23
N CYS A 15 -7.99 4.06 6.30
CA CYS A 15 -7.07 5.15 6.62
C CYS A 15 -7.88 6.28 7.27
N ALA A 16 -8.26 6.12 8.55
CA ALA A 16 -8.79 7.24 9.33
C ALA A 16 -7.68 7.75 10.24
N LEU A 17 -7.51 9.05 10.15
CA LEU A 17 -6.64 9.95 10.89
C LEU A 17 -6.38 9.52 12.34
N SER A 18 -5.14 9.15 12.65
CA SER A 18 -4.59 9.31 14.00
C SER A 18 -4.25 10.79 14.17
N GLY A 19 -5.13 11.57 14.82
CA GLY A 19 -4.81 12.99 14.99
C GLY A 19 -5.86 13.90 15.61
N ALA A 20 -7.13 13.50 15.73
CA ALA A 20 -8.06 14.32 16.50
C ALA A 20 -7.73 14.14 17.99
N GLY A 21 -7.13 15.17 18.60
CA GLY A 21 -7.30 15.39 20.03
C GLY A 21 -8.79 15.28 20.33
N TYR A 22 -9.17 14.30 21.14
CA TYR A 22 -10.55 14.04 21.50
C TYR A 22 -11.01 15.10 22.49
N ASP A 23 -11.34 16.31 22.02
CA ASP A 23 -12.21 17.17 22.79
C ASP A 23 -13.64 16.65 22.63
N THR A 24 -14.19 16.10 23.70
CA THR A 24 -15.52 15.48 23.72
C THR A 24 -16.66 16.49 23.58
N ASN A 25 -16.37 17.79 23.41
CA ASN A 25 -17.35 18.85 23.26
C ASN A 25 -17.44 19.47 21.85
N ASP A 26 -16.62 19.04 20.89
CA ASP A 26 -16.73 19.52 19.51
C ASP A 26 -17.55 18.55 18.63
N ILE A 27 -18.78 18.94 18.34
CA ILE A 27 -19.70 18.24 17.42
C ILE A 27 -19.29 18.35 15.94
N HIS A 28 -18.19 19.06 15.64
CA HIS A 28 -17.64 19.20 14.28
C HIS A 28 -16.42 18.31 14.06
N ARG A 29 -16.51 17.02 14.42
CA ARG A 29 -15.55 16.03 13.92
C ARG A 29 -15.75 15.91 12.40
N SER A 30 -15.23 16.89 11.68
CA SER A 30 -15.28 17.00 10.24
C SER A 30 -14.58 15.76 9.75
N ASN A 31 -15.38 14.81 9.27
CA ASN A 31 -14.84 13.61 8.66
C ASN A 31 -14.18 14.04 7.36
N TYR A 32 -12.90 14.41 7.44
CA TYR A 32 -12.13 14.82 6.30
C TYR A 32 -12.00 13.62 5.36
N PRO A 33 -12.48 13.73 4.11
CA PRO A 33 -12.33 12.64 3.16
C PRO A 33 -10.85 12.44 2.86
N ILE A 34 -10.48 11.22 2.50
CA ILE A 34 -9.16 10.93 1.98
C ILE A 34 -9.07 11.56 0.58
N VAL A 35 -8.00 12.31 0.32
CA VAL A 35 -7.81 13.04 -0.94
C VAL A 35 -6.53 12.65 -1.66
N ALA A 36 -5.55 12.05 -0.96
CA ALA A 36 -4.35 11.49 -1.58
C ALA A 36 -3.95 10.16 -0.94
N ALA A 37 -3.23 9.33 -1.69
CA ALA A 37 -2.58 8.13 -1.19
C ALA A 37 -1.24 7.93 -1.88
N GLU A 38 -0.28 7.34 -1.18
CA GLU A 38 1.05 7.03 -1.72
C GLU A 38 1.57 5.71 -1.17
N TYR A 39 2.47 5.07 -1.91
CA TYR A 39 3.19 3.87 -1.47
C TYR A 39 4.71 4.03 -1.59
N TYR A 40 5.41 3.30 -0.72
CA TYR A 40 6.86 3.11 -0.76
C TYR A 40 7.22 1.67 -0.37
N ILE A 41 8.42 1.23 -0.77
CA ILE A 41 8.95 -0.10 -0.47
C ILE A 41 10.18 0.07 0.41
N ASP A 42 10.19 -0.63 1.54
CA ASP A 42 11.25 -0.70 2.56
C ASP A 42 11.61 0.63 3.25
N ILE A 43 12.04 1.64 2.50
CA ILE A 43 12.52 2.93 3.01
C ILE A 43 11.46 4.01 2.79
N ASP A 44 11.09 4.73 3.85
CA ASP A 44 10.16 5.86 3.79
C ASP A 44 10.88 7.13 3.28
N PRO A 45 10.46 7.70 2.13
CA PRO A 45 11.04 8.95 1.60
C PRO A 45 10.50 10.22 2.29
N GLY A 46 9.61 10.07 3.27
CA GLY A 46 8.87 11.16 3.89
C GLY A 46 7.55 11.47 3.18
N TYR A 47 6.64 12.12 3.91
CA TYR A 47 5.27 12.41 3.47
C TYR A 47 5.22 13.23 2.18
N GLY A 48 4.45 12.75 1.20
CA GLY A 48 4.29 13.42 -0.10
C GLY A 48 5.44 13.23 -1.08
N ASN A 49 6.47 12.45 -0.70
CA ASN A 49 7.64 12.16 -1.53
C ASN A 49 7.66 10.72 -2.05
N ALA A 50 6.64 9.91 -1.76
CA ALA A 50 6.57 8.53 -2.22
C ALA A 50 5.87 8.42 -3.58
N THR A 51 5.57 7.20 -4.03
CA THR A 51 4.91 7.01 -5.32
C THR A 51 3.40 7.26 -5.17
N PRO A 52 2.80 8.21 -5.91
CA PRO A 52 1.39 8.53 -5.76
C PRO A 52 0.50 7.40 -6.27
N ILE A 53 -0.64 7.19 -5.60
CA ILE A 53 -1.69 6.26 -5.98
C ILE A 53 -2.89 7.06 -6.46
N SER A 54 -3.37 6.77 -7.66
CA SER A 54 -4.63 7.33 -8.15
C SER A 54 -5.81 6.77 -7.35
N ILE A 55 -6.56 7.65 -6.69
CA ILE A 55 -7.72 7.31 -5.89
C ILE A 55 -8.93 8.16 -6.26
N VAL A 56 -10.12 7.69 -5.92
CA VAL A 56 -11.32 8.53 -5.84
C VAL A 56 -11.46 8.95 -4.39
N SER A 57 -11.56 10.26 -4.14
CA SER A 57 -11.66 10.78 -2.78
C SER A 57 -12.91 10.27 -2.06
N GLY A 58 -12.80 10.01 -0.75
CA GLY A 58 -13.93 9.56 0.06
C GLY A 58 -13.55 9.23 1.49
N SER A 59 -14.57 9.01 2.33
CA SER A 59 -14.40 8.62 3.74
C SER A 59 -13.81 7.22 3.91
N ASN A 60 -14.02 6.37 2.92
CA ASN A 60 -13.40 5.06 2.78
C ASN A 60 -13.07 4.88 1.30
N ILE A 61 -11.86 4.45 1.01
CA ILE A 61 -11.39 4.26 -0.36
C ILE A 61 -10.90 2.82 -0.52
N SER A 62 -11.05 2.29 -1.72
CA SER A 62 -10.52 0.99 -2.13
C SER A 62 -9.87 1.15 -3.49
N PHE A 63 -8.69 0.59 -3.65
CA PHE A 63 -7.93 0.67 -4.90
C PHE A 63 -7.13 -0.61 -5.10
N ASN A 64 -6.76 -0.87 -6.35
CA ASN A 64 -5.86 -1.94 -6.73
C ASN A 64 -4.70 -1.31 -7.51
N ILE A 65 -3.48 -1.59 -7.08
CA ILE A 65 -2.27 -1.05 -7.70
C ILE A 65 -1.39 -2.18 -8.20
N GLY A 66 -0.82 -1.97 -9.39
CA GLY A 66 0.32 -2.76 -9.86
C GLY A 66 1.60 -2.11 -9.37
N VAL A 67 2.44 -2.87 -8.66
CA VAL A 67 3.73 -2.40 -8.15
C VAL A 67 4.84 -2.99 -9.01
N ASN A 68 5.67 -2.13 -9.60
CA ASN A 68 6.87 -2.58 -10.32
C ASN A 68 7.91 -3.04 -9.29
N THR A 69 8.37 -4.28 -9.44
CA THR A 69 9.38 -4.93 -8.57
C THR A 69 10.67 -5.28 -9.31
N GLU A 70 10.81 -4.86 -10.59
CA GLU A 70 11.92 -5.22 -11.47
C GLU A 70 13.27 -4.70 -10.96
N THR A 71 13.26 -3.58 -10.24
CA THR A 71 14.45 -2.94 -9.66
C THR A 71 14.77 -3.42 -8.24
N LEU A 72 13.91 -4.23 -7.64
CA LEU A 72 14.14 -4.76 -6.29
C LEU A 72 15.11 -5.94 -6.34
N SER A 73 15.94 -6.05 -5.29
CA SER A 73 16.75 -7.24 -5.05
C SER A 73 15.88 -8.47 -4.83
N MET A 74 16.47 -9.65 -4.95
CA MET A 74 15.80 -10.88 -4.53
C MET A 74 15.73 -10.93 -2.99
N GLY A 75 14.63 -11.43 -2.45
CA GLY A 75 14.41 -11.56 -1.01
C GLY A 75 13.10 -10.96 -0.53
N THR A 76 13.01 -10.78 0.78
CA THR A 76 11.81 -10.25 1.45
C THR A 76 11.81 -8.73 1.42
N HIS A 77 10.71 -8.16 0.95
CA HIS A 77 10.44 -6.73 0.93
C HIS A 77 9.13 -6.43 1.64
N ARG A 78 8.93 -5.18 2.02
CA ARG A 78 7.66 -4.70 2.58
C ARG A 78 7.21 -3.44 1.86
N ILE A 79 5.99 -3.51 1.34
CA ILE A 79 5.29 -2.33 0.82
C ILE A 79 4.53 -1.67 1.95
N TYR A 80 4.55 -0.35 1.95
CA TYR A 80 3.80 0.52 2.85
C TYR A 80 2.91 1.43 2.02
N ILE A 81 1.70 1.70 2.53
CA ILE A 81 0.72 2.57 1.90
C ILE A 81 0.16 3.50 2.98
N ARG A 82 0.17 4.80 2.74
CA ARG A 82 -0.47 5.80 3.61
C ARG A 82 -1.36 6.71 2.79
N CYS A 83 -2.35 7.30 3.45
CA CYS A 83 -3.24 8.26 2.81
C CYS A 83 -3.25 9.58 3.57
N GLN A 84 -3.58 10.64 2.85
CA GLN A 84 -3.73 11.99 3.36
C GLN A 84 -5.20 12.38 3.30
N ASP A 85 -5.70 12.98 4.36
CA ASP A 85 -7.04 13.54 4.37
C ASP A 85 -7.09 14.98 3.84
N ALA A 86 -8.29 15.52 3.69
CA ALA A 86 -8.52 16.88 3.23
C ALA A 86 -8.01 17.98 4.19
N ASN A 87 -7.63 17.63 5.43
CA ASN A 87 -6.96 18.55 6.36
C ASN A 87 -5.44 18.59 6.12
N GLY A 88 -4.94 17.72 5.24
CA GLY A 88 -3.51 17.62 4.92
C GLY A 88 -2.75 16.68 5.86
N ASP A 89 -3.44 15.98 6.76
CA ASP A 89 -2.81 15.06 7.70
C ASP A 89 -2.62 13.68 7.08
N TRP A 90 -1.44 13.10 7.27
CA TRP A 90 -1.12 11.75 6.83
C TRP A 90 -1.46 10.73 7.91
N GLY A 91 -2.21 9.69 7.53
CA GLY A 91 -2.56 8.58 8.42
C GLY A 91 -1.42 7.58 8.63
N ILE A 92 -1.63 6.66 9.57
CA ILE A 92 -0.69 5.55 9.86
C ILE A 92 -0.55 4.66 8.62
N PRO A 93 0.67 4.40 8.13
CA PRO A 93 0.88 3.54 6.99
C PRO A 93 0.47 2.10 7.29
N GLN A 94 -0.22 1.49 6.34
CA GLN A 94 -0.54 0.07 6.32
C GLN A 94 0.54 -0.65 5.52
N SER A 95 0.86 -1.90 5.89
CA SER A 95 1.97 -2.61 5.24
C SER A 95 1.67 -4.06 4.94
N LYS A 96 2.36 -4.59 3.93
CA LYS A 96 2.31 -6.00 3.55
C LYS A 96 3.70 -6.48 3.13
N MET A 97 4.10 -7.64 3.62
CA MET A 97 5.34 -8.29 3.19
C MET A 97 5.13 -9.09 1.91
N PHE A 98 6.15 -9.13 1.06
CA PHE A 98 6.20 -9.95 -0.14
C PHE A 98 7.63 -10.41 -0.41
N VAL A 99 7.79 -11.45 -1.24
CA VAL A 99 9.10 -11.99 -1.61
C VAL A 99 9.30 -11.82 -3.11
N VAL A 100 10.43 -11.22 -3.48
CA VAL A 100 10.93 -11.16 -4.86
C VAL A 100 11.86 -12.36 -5.05
N GLN A 101 11.56 -13.18 -6.05
CA GLN A 101 12.34 -14.37 -6.40
C GLN A 101 12.53 -14.40 -7.92
N GLU A 102 13.51 -15.17 -8.39
CA GLU A 102 13.62 -15.43 -9.83
C GLU A 102 12.33 -16.10 -10.26
N LYS A 103 11.88 -15.83 -11.48
CA LYS A 103 10.89 -16.67 -12.12
C LYS A 103 11.57 -17.99 -12.47
N THR A 104 11.64 -18.93 -11.52
CA THR A 104 12.08 -20.29 -11.82
C THR A 104 11.02 -20.93 -12.71
N GLN A 105 11.37 -21.21 -13.97
CA GLN A 105 10.55 -22.04 -14.84
C GLN A 105 10.66 -23.50 -14.37
N ALA A 106 9.51 -24.14 -14.21
CA ALA A 106 9.27 -25.54 -13.83
C ALA A 106 9.44 -25.89 -12.35
N ASP A 107 8.31 -26.19 -11.70
CA ASP A 107 8.25 -27.38 -10.88
C ASP A 107 8.46 -28.56 -11.85
N PRO A 108 9.53 -29.37 -11.75
CA PRO A 108 9.56 -30.61 -12.49
C PRO A 108 8.45 -31.47 -11.91
N THR A 109 7.32 -31.59 -12.62
CA THR A 109 6.36 -32.66 -12.38
C THR A 109 7.19 -33.94 -12.23
N PRO A 110 7.12 -34.66 -11.10
CA PRO A 110 7.90 -35.88 -10.95
C PRO A 110 7.53 -36.82 -12.09
N ALA A 111 8.44 -37.01 -13.03
CA ALA A 111 8.28 -37.96 -14.11
C ALA A 111 8.33 -39.34 -13.49
N ILE A 112 7.17 -39.93 -13.20
CA ILE A 112 7.09 -41.33 -12.81
C ILE A 112 7.43 -42.13 -14.08
N THR A 113 8.67 -42.57 -14.20
CA THR A 113 9.08 -43.51 -15.24
C THR A 113 8.69 -44.89 -14.73
N GLN A 114 7.66 -45.47 -15.34
CA GLN A 114 7.29 -46.88 -15.17
C GLN A 114 8.03 -47.73 -16.21
#